data_AF-A0AAE0QQW0-F1
#
_entry.id   AF-A0AAE0QQW0-F1
#
_cell.length_a   1.000
_cell.length_b   1.000
_cell.length_c   1.000
_cell.angle_alpha   90.00
_cell.angle_beta   90.00
_cell.angle_gamma   90.00
#
_symmetry.space_group_name_H-M   'P 1'
#
loop_
_entity.id
_entity.type
_entity.pdbx_description
1 polymer ?
#
loop_
_entity_poly.entity_id
_entity_poly.type
_entity_poly.pdbx_seq_one_letter_code
_entity_poly.pdbx_strand_id
1 'polypeptide(L)'
;CFRDSCFETGIVSALLTLLLSENLELLLHVSRAIGRICCNSNLQQDRLLRLGAVPRLVSVLLQNCENEALLSSCLLALCNLAGMDEEDGSIFVWEKKGHSDEDMHVFHGTSQHSFGFVSTVTVIRLNQWSQGQYS
;
A
#
# COMPACT_ATOMS: atom_id res chain seq x y z
N CYS A 1 -15.40 0.38 23.60
CA CYS A 1 -14.81 -0.18 24.84
C CYS A 1 -13.33 -0.47 24.62
N PHE A 2 -12.47 -0.47 25.65
CA PHE A 2 -11.04 -0.83 25.53
C PHE A 2 -10.80 -2.22 24.90
N ARG A 3 -11.78 -3.12 25.04
CA ARG A 3 -11.78 -4.48 24.49
C ARG A 3 -11.80 -4.51 22.95
N ASP A 4 -12.51 -3.58 22.33
CA ASP A 4 -12.59 -3.48 20.87
C ASP A 4 -11.25 -3.02 20.29
N SER A 5 -10.61 -2.03 20.92
CA SER A 5 -9.30 -1.53 20.51
C SER A 5 -8.21 -2.61 20.59
N CYS A 6 -8.20 -3.45 21.63
CA CYS A 6 -7.18 -4.49 21.79
C CYS A 6 -7.35 -5.63 20.77
N PHE A 7 -8.59 -6.03 20.51
CA PHE A 7 -8.93 -7.01 19.47
C PHE A 7 -8.50 -6.51 18.08
N GLU A 8 -8.83 -5.26 17.75
CA GLU A 8 -8.41 -4.62 16.51
C GLU A 8 -6.89 -4.49 16.40
N THR A 9 -6.18 -4.17 17.49
CA THR A 9 -4.70 -4.14 17.50
C THR A 9 -4.13 -5.53 17.22
N GLY A 10 -4.72 -6.59 17.79
CA GLY A 10 -4.32 -7.97 17.56
C GLY A 10 -4.45 -8.38 16.09
N ILE A 11 -5.57 -8.00 15.45
CA ILE A 11 -5.81 -8.24 14.02
C ILE A 11 -4.77 -7.51 13.18
N VAL A 12 -4.55 -6.21 13.43
CA VAL A 12 -3.58 -5.41 12.68
C VAL A 12 -2.17 -6.00 12.81
N SER A 13 -1.76 -6.37 14.03
CA SER A 13 -0.46 -7.01 14.24
C SER A 13 -0.33 -8.35 13.53
N ALA A 14 -1.39 -9.16 13.50
CA ALA A 14 -1.38 -10.44 12.79
C ALA A 14 -1.22 -10.23 11.28
N LEU A 15 -1.98 -9.29 10.70
CA LEU A 15 -1.88 -8.95 9.27
C LEU A 15 -0.46 -8.49 8.89
N LEU A 16 0.17 -7.65 9.72
CA LEU A 16 1.53 -7.21 9.46
C LEU A 16 2.56 -8.34 9.54
N THR A 17 2.35 -9.34 10.41
CA THR A 17 3.18 -10.55 10.44
C THR A 17 3.00 -11.37 9.17
N LEU A 18 1.77 -11.47 8.65
CA LEU A 18 1.49 -12.22 7.42
C LEU A 18 2.10 -11.58 6.15
N LEU A 19 2.40 -10.27 6.17
CA LEU A 19 3.18 -9.62 5.11
C LEU A 19 4.63 -10.13 5.00
N LEU A 20 5.11 -10.95 5.93
CA LEU A 20 6.42 -11.60 5.88
C LEU A 20 6.38 -12.99 5.24
N SER A 21 5.21 -13.44 4.78
CA SER A 21 5.04 -14.74 4.12
C SER A 21 5.62 -14.72 2.70
N GLU A 22 6.01 -15.89 2.20
CA GLU A 22 6.39 -16.11 0.79
C GLU A 22 5.17 -16.48 -0.08
N ASN A 23 4.01 -16.71 0.54
CA ASN A 23 2.79 -17.10 -0.17
C ASN A 23 2.13 -15.88 -0.83
N LEU A 24 2.22 -15.79 -2.16
CA LEU A 24 1.68 -14.68 -2.97
C LEU A 24 0.18 -14.44 -2.79
N GLU A 25 -0.64 -15.49 -2.72
CA GLU A 25 -2.08 -15.38 -2.50
C GLU A 25 -2.37 -14.80 -1.11
N LEU A 26 -1.63 -15.25 -0.10
CA LEU A 26 -1.75 -14.71 1.24
C LEU A 26 -1.33 -13.23 1.30
N LEU A 27 -0.20 -12.87 0.67
CA LEU A 27 0.26 -11.49 0.57
C LEU A 27 -0.77 -10.59 -0.12
N LEU A 28 -1.41 -11.08 -1.18
CA LEU A 28 -2.47 -10.39 -1.90
C LEU A 28 -3.68 -10.13 -1.00
N HIS A 29 -4.16 -11.15 -0.31
CA HIS A 29 -5.31 -11.03 0.59
C HIS A 29 -5.01 -10.10 1.77
N VAL A 30 -3.83 -10.21 2.35
CA VAL A 30 -3.40 -9.37 3.48
C VAL A 30 -3.26 -7.91 3.05
N SER A 31 -2.66 -7.64 1.89
CA SER A 31 -2.53 -6.27 1.35
C SER A 31 -3.90 -5.63 1.12
N ARG A 32 -4.86 -6.37 0.54
CA ARG A 32 -6.24 -5.91 0.38
C ARG A 32 -6.95 -5.67 1.70
N ALA A 33 -6.76 -6.57 2.68
CA ALA A 33 -7.35 -6.41 4.01
C ALA A 33 -6.83 -5.14 4.69
N ILE A 34 -5.53 -4.89 4.62
CA ILE A 34 -4.92 -3.65 5.15
C ILE A 34 -5.50 -2.42 4.45
N GLY A 35 -5.55 -2.41 3.11
CA GLY A 35 -6.14 -1.30 2.36
C GLY A 35 -7.59 -1.01 2.74
N ARG A 36 -8.40 -2.05 2.99
CA ARG A 36 -9.79 -1.88 3.46
C ARG A 36 -9.88 -1.36 4.90
N ILE A 37 -9.04 -1.83 5.80
CA ILE A 37 -9.05 -1.44 7.22
C ILE A 37 -8.70 0.04 7.41
N CYS A 38 -7.78 0.57 6.59
CA CYS A 38 -7.36 1.97 6.67
C CYS A 38 -8.16 2.94 5.78
N CYS A 39 -9.02 2.43 4.89
CA CYS A 39 -9.91 3.26 4.06
C CYS A 39 -10.83 4.11 4.95
N ASN A 40 -10.86 5.42 4.73
CA ASN A 40 -11.66 6.40 5.46
C ASN A 40 -11.52 6.34 7.00
N SER A 41 -10.37 5.89 7.52
CA SER A 41 -10.17 5.69 8.97
C SER A 41 -8.82 6.16 9.47
N ASN A 42 -8.74 7.45 9.84
CA ASN A 42 -7.55 8.09 10.41
C ASN A 42 -6.97 7.30 11.60
N LEU A 43 -7.82 6.73 12.45
CA LEU A 43 -7.39 5.94 13.61
C LEU A 43 -6.67 4.66 13.20
N GLN A 44 -7.18 3.96 12.18
CA GLN A 44 -6.56 2.72 11.70
C GLN A 44 -5.32 3.01 10.86
N GLN A 45 -5.32 4.08 10.07
CA GLN A 45 -4.14 4.58 9.35
C GLN A 45 -2.98 4.83 10.33
N ASP A 46 -3.20 5.69 11.34
CA ASP A 46 -2.20 6.04 12.35
C ASP A 46 -1.69 4.80 13.13
N ARG A 47 -2.57 3.84 13.44
CA ARG A 47 -2.17 2.57 14.07
C ARG A 47 -1.27 1.72 13.17
N LEU A 48 -1.63 1.52 11.91
CA LEU A 48 -0.84 0.76 10.95
C LEU A 48 0.51 1.42 10.67
N LEU A 49 0.53 2.76 10.59
CA LEU A 49 1.77 3.54 10.44
C LEU A 49 2.72 3.30 11.63
N ARG A 50 2.22 3.41 12.87
CA ARG A 50 3.03 3.13 14.08
C ARG A 50 3.59 1.72 14.14
N LEU A 51 2.87 0.73 13.58
CA LEU A 51 3.30 -0.67 13.57
C LEU A 51 4.20 -1.01 12.37
N GLY A 52 4.55 -0.04 11.53
CA GLY A 52 5.47 -0.23 10.41
C GLY A 52 4.83 -0.91 9.20
N ALA A 53 3.56 -0.60 8.89
CA ALA A 53 2.89 -1.12 7.70
C ALA A 53 3.59 -0.71 6.39
N VAL A 54 4.02 0.55 6.28
CA VAL A 54 4.66 1.10 5.07
C VAL A 54 5.91 0.32 4.66
N PRO A 55 6.95 0.16 5.51
CA PRO A 55 8.15 -0.57 5.09
C PRO A 55 7.88 -2.03 4.72
N ARG A 56 6.89 -2.68 5.35
CA ARG A 56 6.49 -4.06 5.01
C ARG A 56 5.80 -4.15 3.66
N LEU A 57 4.85 -3.26 3.38
CA LEU A 57 4.17 -3.18 2.08
C LEU A 57 5.13 -2.83 0.95
N VAL A 58 6.06 -1.89 1.19
CA VAL A 58 7.12 -1.54 0.24
C VAL A 58 8.03 -2.74 -0.04
N SER A 59 8.42 -3.48 1.00
CA SER A 59 9.23 -4.69 0.83
C SER A 59 8.52 -5.74 -0.03
N VAL A 60 7.23 -6.01 0.24
CA VAL A 60 6.42 -6.94 -0.57
C VAL A 60 6.32 -6.46 -2.02
N LEU A 61 6.08 -5.17 -2.24
CA LEU A 61 5.96 -4.58 -3.57
C LEU A 61 7.26 -4.71 -4.38
N LEU A 62 8.41 -4.44 -3.76
CA LEU A 62 9.71 -4.52 -4.43
C LEU A 62 10.11 -5.96 -4.76
N GLN A 63 9.84 -6.91 -3.85
CA GLN A 63 10.14 -8.33 -4.05
C GLN A 63 9.24 -8.99 -5.09
N ASN A 64 8.02 -8.47 -5.29
CA ASN A 64 7.00 -9.08 -6.14
C ASN A 64 6.51 -8.14 -7.25
N CYS A 65 7.41 -7.30 -7.77
CA CYS A 65 7.05 -6.23 -8.70
C CYS A 65 6.58 -6.70 -10.09
N GLU A 66 6.71 -7.99 -10.40
CA GLU A 66 6.20 -8.63 -11.62
C GLU A 66 4.75 -9.15 -11.45
N ASN A 67 4.23 -9.18 -10.22
CA ASN A 67 2.86 -9.61 -9.94
C ASN A 67 1.94 -8.38 -9.88
N GLU A 68 1.33 -8.05 -11.02
CA GLU A 68 0.46 -6.87 -11.18
C GLU A 68 -0.69 -6.79 -10.17
N ALA A 69 -1.30 -7.93 -9.82
CA ALA A 69 -2.42 -7.96 -8.88
C ALA A 69 -1.97 -7.63 -7.45
N LEU A 70 -0.81 -8.17 -7.04
CA LEU A 70 -0.21 -7.89 -5.74
C LEU A 70 0.32 -6.46 -5.69
N LEU A 71 1.04 -6.02 -6.72
CA LEU A 71 1.52 -4.66 -6.90
C LEU A 71 0.39 -3.64 -6.75
N SER A 72 -0.71 -3.83 -7.50
CA SER A 72 -1.88 -2.95 -7.43
C SER A 72 -2.50 -2.92 -6.03
N SER A 73 -2.53 -4.07 -5.35
CA SER A 73 -3.07 -4.18 -3.99
C SER A 73 -2.18 -3.50 -2.95
N CYS A 74 -0.85 -3.60 -3.08
CA CYS A 74 0.11 -2.91 -2.21
C CYS A 74 0.08 -1.40 -2.42
N LEU A 75 0.05 -0.93 -3.68
CA LEU A 75 -0.03 0.50 -3.99
C LEU A 75 -1.35 1.11 -3.47
N LEU A 76 -2.47 0.42 -3.67
CA LEU A 76 -3.76 0.85 -3.12
C LEU A 76 -3.73 0.93 -1.58
N ALA A 77 -3.16 -0.08 -0.92
CA ALA A 77 -3.00 -0.04 0.53
C ALA A 77 -2.13 1.13 1.00
N LEU A 78 -1.07 1.47 0.25
CA LEU A 78 -0.23 2.63 0.53
C LEU A 78 -0.99 3.96 0.33
N CYS A 79 -1.80 4.09 -0.72
CA CYS A 79 -2.66 5.27 -0.93
C CYS A 79 -3.64 5.46 0.24
N ASN A 80 -4.33 4.39 0.63
CA ASN A 80 -5.30 4.46 1.73
C ASN A 80 -4.61 4.75 3.07
N LEU A 81 -3.39 4.26 3.29
CA LEU A 81 -2.58 4.62 4.45
C LEU A 81 -2.16 6.09 4.46
N ALA A 82 -1.98 6.69 3.28
CA ALA A 82 -1.66 8.10 3.11
C ALA A 82 -2.89 9.02 3.17
N GLY A 83 -4.10 8.47 3.36
CA GLY A 83 -5.36 9.23 3.30
C GLY A 83 -5.71 9.72 1.89
N MET A 84 -5.23 9.03 0.86
CA MET A 84 -5.53 9.28 -0.55
C MET A 84 -6.62 8.33 -1.07
N ASP A 85 -7.46 7.80 -0.19
CA ASP A 85 -8.54 6.91 -0.58
C ASP A 85 -9.66 7.67 -1.33
N GLU A 86 -10.24 7.02 -2.35
CA GLU A 86 -11.29 7.58 -3.19
C GLU A 86 -12.66 7.02 -2.76
N GLU A 87 -13.64 7.90 -2.58
CA GLU A 87 -14.96 7.55 -2.03
C GLU A 87 -15.85 6.73 -3.00
N ASP A 88 -15.63 6.84 -4.32
CA ASP A 88 -16.54 6.31 -5.35
C ASP A 88 -16.18 4.89 -5.87
N GLY A 89 -15.28 4.18 -5.18
CA GLY A 89 -14.87 2.83 -5.60
C GLY A 89 -14.17 2.79 -6.96
N SER A 90 -13.54 3.90 -7.36
CA SER A 90 -12.80 4.02 -8.62
C SER A 90 -11.73 2.93 -8.74
N ILE A 91 -11.61 2.38 -9.94
CA ILE A 91 -10.57 1.39 -10.22
C ILE A 91 -9.27 2.14 -10.47
N PHE A 92 -8.24 1.81 -9.70
CA PHE A 92 -6.89 2.31 -9.95
C PHE A 92 -6.19 1.40 -10.96
N VAL A 93 -5.72 2.00 -12.04
CA VAL A 93 -4.80 1.35 -12.99
C VAL A 93 -3.40 1.90 -12.74
N TRP A 94 -2.44 1.02 -12.50
CA TRP A 94 -1.06 1.39 -12.20
C TRP A 94 -0.14 1.11 -13.38
N GLU A 95 0.67 2.10 -13.74
CA GLU A 95 1.74 1.98 -14.70
C GLU A 95 3.08 2.18 -14.00
N LYS A 96 3.94 1.15 -14.02
CA LYS A 96 5.33 1.26 -13.58
C LYS A 96 6.13 1.95 -14.68
N LYS A 97 6.62 3.17 -14.44
CA LYS A 97 7.55 3.82 -15.37
C LYS A 97 8.98 3.41 -15.02
N GLY A 98 9.67 2.86 -16.01
CA GLY A 98 11.03 2.34 -15.85
C GLY A 98 12.08 3.43 -15.60
N HIS A 99 12.87 3.19 -14.55
CA HIS A 99 14.33 3.36 -14.42
C HIS A 99 14.96 4.62 -15.04
N SER A 100 14.74 5.78 -14.40
CA SER A 100 15.60 6.95 -14.64
C SER A 100 16.77 7.06 -13.66
N ASP A 101 16.83 6.16 -12.67
CA ASP A 101 17.91 6.03 -11.67
C ASP A 101 17.78 4.63 -11.04
N GLU A 102 18.88 3.91 -10.80
CA GLU A 102 18.84 2.51 -10.31
C GLU A 102 18.10 2.35 -8.96
N ASP A 103 18.02 3.44 -8.20
CA ASP A 103 17.51 3.49 -6.83
C ASP A 103 16.06 3.99 -6.71
N MET A 104 15.38 4.35 -7.81
CA MET A 104 14.04 4.96 -7.77
C MET A 104 13.00 4.21 -8.62
N HIS A 105 11.98 3.68 -7.95
CA HIS A 105 10.79 3.12 -8.61
C HIS A 105 9.65 4.15 -8.61
N VAL A 106 9.07 4.41 -9.78
CA VAL A 106 7.96 5.36 -9.95
C VAL A 106 6.73 4.66 -10.51
N PHE A 107 5.62 4.76 -9.78
CA PHE A 107 4.31 4.22 -10.16
C PHE A 107 3.34 5.36 -10.40
N HIS A 108 2.67 5.31 -11.54
CA HIS A 108 1.60 6.24 -11.91
C HIS A 108 0.26 5.52 -11.81
N GLY A 109 -0.61 5.96 -10.91
CA GLY A 109 -1.97 5.47 -10.75
C GLY A 109 -2.95 6.40 -11.43
N THR A 110 -3.83 5.86 -12.24
CA THR A 110 -4.96 6.60 -12.81
C THR A 110 -6.26 6.08 -12.21
N SER A 111 -7.12 6.98 -11.73
CA SER A 111 -8.46 6.63 -11.27
C SER A 111 -9.43 6.58 -12.45
N GLN A 112 -10.03 5.42 -12.70
CA GLN A 112 -11.11 5.30 -13.67
C GLN A 112 -12.45 5.39 -12.95
N HIS A 113 -13.21 6.44 -13.23
CA HIS A 113 -14.53 6.66 -12.65
C HIS A 113 -15.61 6.00 -13.49
N SER A 114 -16.71 5.63 -12.84
CA SER A 114 -17.89 4.94 -13.42
C SER A 114 -18.48 5.63 -14.66
N PHE A 115 -18.24 6.94 -14.81
CA PHE A 115 -18.73 7.77 -15.90
C PHE A 115 -17.77 7.93 -17.09
N GLY A 116 -16.66 7.18 -17.12
CA GLY A 116 -15.71 7.19 -18.24
C GLY A 116 -14.69 8.34 -18.21
N PHE A 117 -14.61 9.08 -17.10
CA PHE A 117 -13.56 10.08 -16.87
C PHE A 117 -12.38 9.46 -16.11
N VAL A 118 -11.17 9.93 -16.46
CA VAL A 118 -9.94 9.68 -15.70
C VAL A 118 -9.55 10.98 -15.05
N SER A 119 -9.58 11.07 -13.72
CA SER A 119 -9.56 12.38 -13.05
C SER A 119 -8.39 12.65 -12.11
N THR A 120 -7.56 11.66 -11.76
CA THR A 120 -6.39 11.92 -10.90
C THR A 120 -5.22 11.02 -11.27
N VAL A 121 -4.02 11.61 -11.40
CA VAL A 121 -2.76 10.86 -11.47
C VAL A 121 -2.13 10.84 -10.08
N THR A 122 -2.18 9.68 -9.42
CA THR A 122 -1.41 9.43 -8.19
C THR A 122 0.01 9.01 -8.58
N VAL A 123 1.03 9.59 -7.95
CA VAL A 123 2.42 9.20 -8.20
C VAL A 123 3.04 8.68 -6.91
N ILE A 124 3.43 7.41 -6.90
CA ILE A 124 4.18 6.81 -5.79
C ILE A 124 5.64 6.67 -6.23
N ARG A 125 6.55 7.27 -5.45
CA ARG A 125 7.99 7.17 -5.66
C ARG A 125 8.61 6.43 -4.48
N LEU A 126 9.28 5.32 -4.77
CA LEU A 126 10.04 4.55 -3.79
C LEU A 126 11.53 4.78 -4.05
N ASN A 127 12.20 5.42 -3.11
CA ASN A 127 13.64 5.64 -3.14
C ASN A 127 14.32 4.64 -2.21
N GLN A 128 15.24 3.84 -2.74
CA GLN A 128 16.15 3.04 -1.93
C GLN A 128 17.37 3.90 -1.58
N TRP A 129 17.35 4.54 -0.41
CA TRP A 129 18.54 5.25 0.04
C TRP A 129 19.57 4.26 0.57
N SER A 130 20.71 4.16 -0.11
CA SER A 130 21.88 3.48 0.44
C SER A 130 22.44 4.27 1.63
N GLN A 131 22.99 3.57 2.63
CA GLN A 131 23.45 4.08 3.93
C GLN A 131 24.69 5.02 3.87
N GLY A 132 24.80 5.87 2.85
CA GLY A 132 25.94 6.77 2.64
C GLY A 132 25.60 8.25 2.36
N GLN A 133 24.33 8.65 2.37
CA GLN A 133 23.93 10.01 1.98
C GLN A 133 23.65 10.98 3.15
N TYR A 134 24.05 10.61 4.37
CA TYR A 134 24.09 11.52 5.52
C TYR A 134 25.52 11.57 6.06
N SER A 135 26.39 12.36 5.42
CA SER A 135 27.67 12.81 5.96
C SER A 135 27.80 14.31 5.80
#